data_AF-A0A7C1KJJ8-F1
#
_entry.id   AF-A0A7C1KJJ8-F1
#
_cell.length_a   1.000
_cell.length_b   1.000
_cell.length_c   1.000
_cell.angle_alpha   90.00
_cell.angle_beta   90.00
_cell.angle_gamma   90.00
#
_symmetry.space_group_name_H-M   'P 1'
#
loop_
_entity.id
_entity.type
_entity.pdbx_description
1 polymer ?
#
loop_
_entity_poly.entity_id
_entity_poly.type
_entity_poly.pdbx_seq_one_letter_code
_entity_poly.pdbx_strand_id
1 'polypeptide(L)'
;MRRFLQRCLLCAAAAGLGSLFLLGTTPAQETKQEAKKGAAAPQVKGEDVKLRGQLPPNWGKIGLSEEQKQKIYQIQNKYNAEIARLEAQVKELRAKRDQEMRSVLTEEQKKRLEEILLKKIK
;
A
#
# COMPACT_ATOMS: atom_id res chain seq x y z
N MET A 1 15.33 -7.46 -19.51
CA MET A 1 15.54 -6.20 -18.77
C MET A 1 16.47 -5.23 -19.51
N ARG A 2 16.19 -4.89 -20.78
CA ARG A 2 16.99 -3.92 -21.57
C ARG A 2 16.12 -2.99 -22.45
N ARG A 3 14.81 -2.92 -22.18
CA ARG A 3 13.85 -2.11 -22.97
C ARG A 3 13.16 -1.01 -22.14
N PHE A 4 13.71 -0.68 -20.97
CA PHE A 4 13.13 0.31 -20.04
C PHE A 4 13.96 1.60 -19.87
N LEU A 5 15.06 1.76 -20.61
CA LEU A 5 15.91 2.96 -20.55
C LEU A 5 15.89 3.83 -21.81
N GLN A 6 14.97 3.59 -22.77
CA GLN A 6 14.98 4.27 -24.07
C GLN A 6 13.62 4.91 -24.40
N ARG A 7 13.03 5.63 -23.44
CA ARG A 7 11.84 6.47 -23.66
C ARG A 7 11.88 7.81 -22.91
N CYS A 8 13.08 8.28 -22.57
CA CYS A 8 13.31 9.65 -22.12
C CYS A 8 13.91 10.45 -23.28
N LEU A 9 13.11 10.86 -24.27
CA LEU A 9 13.41 11.97 -25.19
C LEU A 9 12.29 12.10 -26.24
N LEU A 10 11.83 13.35 -26.44
CA LEU A 10 10.93 13.87 -27.50
C LEU A 10 9.43 13.58 -27.23
N CYS A 11 8.52 14.55 -27.10
CA CYS A 11 8.36 15.78 -27.88
C CYS A 11 7.93 16.98 -27.01
N ALA A 12 8.54 18.13 -27.29
CA ALA A 12 8.07 19.45 -26.90
C ALA A 12 7.42 20.15 -28.12
N ALA A 13 6.57 21.13 -27.81
CA ALA A 13 6.06 22.24 -28.62
C ALA A 13 4.76 22.04 -29.44
N ALA A 14 3.67 22.63 -28.93
CA ALA A 14 2.81 23.54 -29.69
C ALA A 14 2.13 24.53 -28.73
N ALA A 15 2.15 25.81 -29.11
CA ALA A 15 1.78 26.98 -28.32
C ALA A 15 0.28 27.32 -28.41
N GLY A 16 -0.25 28.02 -27.41
CA GLY A 16 -1.61 28.57 -27.40
C GLY A 16 -1.81 29.60 -26.30
N LEU A 17 -1.94 30.87 -26.70
CA LEU A 17 -2.08 32.08 -25.89
C LEU A 17 -3.37 32.12 -25.05
N GLY A 18 -3.30 32.70 -23.85
CA GLY A 18 -4.47 33.01 -23.04
C GLY A 18 -4.13 33.69 -21.71
N SER A 19 -3.60 34.92 -21.77
CA SER A 19 -3.46 35.81 -20.62
C SER A 19 -4.79 36.49 -20.33
N LEU A 20 -5.36 36.29 -19.14
CA LEU A 20 -6.21 37.31 -18.51
C LEU A 20 -6.04 37.25 -16.99
N PHE A 21 -5.19 38.16 -16.53
CA PHE A 21 -4.94 38.50 -15.14
C PHE A 21 -6.12 39.36 -14.64
N LEU A 22 -6.79 38.97 -13.56
CA LEU A 22 -7.70 39.82 -12.80
C LEU A 22 -7.27 39.80 -11.33
N LEU A 23 -6.66 40.93 -10.92
CA LEU A 23 -6.39 41.31 -9.54
C LEU A 23 -7.70 41.69 -8.84
N GLY A 24 -7.90 41.16 -7.63
CA GLY A 24 -8.93 41.59 -6.69
C GLY A 24 -8.50 41.21 -5.28
N THR A 25 -8.14 42.21 -4.50
CA THR A 25 -7.61 42.15 -3.14
C THR A 25 -8.72 42.13 -2.09
N THR A 26 -8.37 41.69 -0.86
CA THR A 26 -8.92 41.99 0.50
C THR A 26 -9.09 40.70 1.35
N PRO A 27 -9.02 40.77 2.69
CA PRO A 27 -7.76 40.80 3.43
C PRO A 27 -7.60 39.63 4.41
N ALA A 28 -6.34 39.46 4.83
CA ALA A 28 -5.84 38.84 6.06
C ALA A 28 -6.85 38.27 7.07
N GLN A 29 -6.79 36.96 7.28
CA GLN A 29 -6.99 36.37 8.60
C GLN A 29 -5.88 35.34 8.83
N GLU A 30 -4.97 35.67 9.75
CA GLU A 30 -3.93 34.78 10.22
C GLU A 30 -4.56 33.53 10.84
N THR A 31 -4.18 32.35 10.35
CA THR A 31 -4.18 31.15 11.17
C THR A 31 -2.89 30.40 10.90
N LYS A 32 -1.90 30.74 11.73
CA LYS A 32 -0.65 30.02 11.89
C LYS A 32 -0.97 28.61 12.37
N GLN A 33 -0.97 27.64 11.46
CA GLN A 33 -0.86 26.22 11.79
C GLN A 33 0.33 25.61 11.05
N GLU A 34 1.47 25.67 11.72
CA GLU A 34 2.61 24.80 11.49
C GLU A 34 2.22 23.36 11.87
N ALA A 35 1.69 22.59 10.92
CA ALA A 35 1.53 21.15 11.09
C ALA A 35 2.82 20.43 10.65
N LYS A 36 3.80 20.38 11.55
CA LYS A 36 4.87 19.37 11.53
C LYS A 36 4.21 17.99 11.59
N LYS A 37 4.03 17.34 10.44
CA LYS A 37 3.69 15.91 10.34
C LYS A 37 4.95 15.07 10.60
N GLY A 38 5.47 15.18 11.82
CA GLY A 38 6.24 14.12 12.44
C GLY A 38 5.24 13.12 12.97
N ALA A 39 5.33 11.87 12.54
CA ALA A 39 4.53 10.77 13.03
C ALA A 39 4.81 10.55 14.52
N ALA A 40 4.06 11.25 15.38
CA ALA A 40 3.95 10.92 16.79
C ALA A 40 3.12 9.63 16.89
N ALA A 41 3.81 8.54 17.23
CA ALA A 41 3.15 7.35 17.72
C ALA A 41 2.25 7.74 18.92
N PRO A 42 1.05 7.16 19.07
CA PRO A 42 0.23 7.41 20.25
C PRO A 42 0.99 6.97 21.50
N GLN A 43 1.39 7.94 22.34
CA GLN A 43 1.86 7.65 23.69
C GLN A 43 0.63 7.40 24.56
N VAL A 44 0.23 6.13 24.64
CA VAL A 44 -0.68 5.68 25.69
C VAL A 44 0.16 5.59 26.97
N LYS A 45 0.02 6.59 27.84
CA LYS A 45 0.34 6.45 29.27
C LYS A 45 -0.69 5.49 29.87
N GLY A 46 -0.42 4.21 29.74
CA GLY A 46 -0.99 3.13 30.53
C GLY A 46 0.18 2.39 31.16
N GLU A 47 -0.06 1.79 32.31
CA GLU A 47 0.85 0.90 33.04
C GLU A 47 1.66 0.01 32.08
N ASP A 48 2.92 -0.30 32.42
CA ASP A 48 3.91 -0.99 31.57
C ASP A 48 3.42 -2.39 31.09
N VAL A 49 2.49 -2.41 30.12
CA VAL A 49 1.98 -3.62 29.52
C VAL A 49 3.01 -4.09 28.50
N LYS A 50 3.85 -5.02 28.93
CA LYS A 50 4.77 -5.74 28.04
C LYS A 50 3.98 -6.37 26.90
N LEU A 51 4.31 -5.96 25.67
CA LEU A 51 3.76 -6.57 24.48
C LEU A 51 4.25 -8.02 24.37
N ARG A 52 3.35 -8.88 23.90
CA ARG A 52 3.65 -10.27 23.57
C ARG A 52 3.59 -10.44 22.06
N GLY A 53 4.53 -11.21 21.52
CA GLY A 53 4.63 -11.47 20.09
C GLY A 53 5.65 -12.57 19.82
N GLN A 54 5.79 -12.91 18.54
CA GLN A 54 6.77 -13.89 18.09
C GLN A 54 7.94 -13.18 17.42
N LEU A 55 9.16 -13.45 17.89
CA LEU A 55 10.35 -13.00 17.19
C LEU A 55 10.48 -13.70 15.84
N PRO A 56 11.00 -13.00 14.80
CA PRO A 56 11.27 -13.65 13.53
C PRO A 56 12.23 -14.85 13.70
N PRO A 57 12.23 -15.81 12.74
CA PRO A 57 13.07 -16.98 12.81
C PRO A 57 14.54 -16.64 13.10
N ASN A 58 15.15 -17.34 14.05
CA ASN A 58 16.54 -17.17 14.53
C ASN A 58 16.86 -15.88 15.31
N TRP A 59 15.95 -14.91 15.46
CA TRP A 59 16.22 -13.67 16.20
C TRP A 59 16.36 -13.90 17.71
N GLY A 60 15.80 -14.98 18.25
CA GLY A 60 16.03 -15.37 19.64
C GLY A 60 17.47 -15.82 19.93
N LYS A 61 18.26 -16.15 18.90
CA LYS A 61 19.62 -16.73 19.05
C LYS A 61 20.73 -15.68 19.13
N ILE A 62 20.42 -14.40 18.87
CA ILE A 62 21.43 -13.32 18.81
C ILE A 62 21.53 -12.49 20.10
N GLY A 63 20.94 -12.98 21.19
CA GLY A 63 21.07 -12.34 22.51
C GLY A 63 20.36 -10.99 22.63
N LEU A 64 19.16 -10.83 22.04
CA LEU A 64 18.39 -9.59 22.12
C LEU A 64 18.00 -9.25 23.56
N SER A 65 18.16 -7.97 23.94
CA SER A 65 17.65 -7.42 25.19
C SER A 65 16.11 -7.40 25.21
N GLU A 66 15.52 -7.32 26.40
CA GLU A 66 14.06 -7.22 26.52
C GLU A 66 13.51 -5.94 25.88
N GLU A 67 14.22 -4.82 25.98
CA GLU A 67 13.85 -3.55 25.35
C GLU A 67 13.87 -3.67 23.81
N GLN A 68 14.84 -4.40 23.25
CA GLN A 68 14.89 -4.67 21.82
C GLN A 68 13.70 -5.54 21.39
N LYS A 69 13.36 -6.59 22.14
CA LYS A 69 12.18 -7.44 21.86
C LYS A 69 10.89 -6.63 21.90
N GLN A 70 10.71 -5.78 22.91
CA GLN A 70 9.53 -4.92 23.01
C GLN A 70 9.41 -3.96 21.81
N LYS A 71 10.51 -3.33 21.39
CA LYS A 71 10.52 -2.49 20.17
C LYS A 71 10.18 -3.30 18.92
N ILE A 72 10.68 -4.52 18.79
CA ILE A 72 10.34 -5.41 17.67
C ILE A 72 8.84 -5.72 17.66
N TYR A 73 8.24 -6.05 18.80
CA TYR A 73 6.79 -6.30 18.89
C TYR A 73 5.97 -5.06 18.53
N GLN A 74 6.39 -3.86 18.94
CA GLN A 74 5.75 -2.60 18.51
C GLN A 74 5.80 -2.43 16.99
N ILE A 75 6.96 -2.68 16.38
CA ILE A 75 7.14 -2.60 14.93
C ILE A 75 6.24 -3.61 14.21
N GLN A 76 6.23 -4.87 14.67
CA GLN A 76 5.37 -5.91 14.12
C GLN A 76 3.90 -5.52 14.19
N ASN A 77 3.41 -5.07 15.34
CA ASN A 77 2.01 -4.66 15.49
C ASN A 77 1.64 -3.52 14.54
N LYS A 78 2.52 -2.51 14.40
CA LYS A 78 2.32 -1.39 13.49
C LYS A 78 2.14 -1.84 12.04
N TYR A 79 2.99 -2.77 11.58
CA TYR A 79 2.99 -3.18 10.18
C TYR A 79 2.03 -4.33 9.86
N ASN A 80 1.77 -5.25 10.80
CA ASN A 80 0.88 -6.38 10.57
C ASN A 80 -0.54 -5.94 10.21
N ALA A 81 -1.05 -4.88 10.86
CA ALA A 81 -2.37 -4.34 10.55
C ALA A 81 -2.44 -3.79 9.11
N GLU A 82 -1.41 -3.05 8.68
CA GLU A 82 -1.34 -2.48 7.33
C GLU A 82 -1.12 -3.56 6.27
N ILE A 83 -0.29 -4.56 6.56
CA ILE A 83 -0.07 -5.73 5.70
C ILE A 83 -1.40 -6.46 5.48
N ALA A 84 -2.13 -6.78 6.54
CA ALA A 84 -3.42 -7.46 6.44
C ALA A 84 -4.43 -6.68 5.57
N ARG A 85 -4.47 -5.35 5.73
CA ARG A 85 -5.31 -4.44 4.93
C ARG A 85 -4.95 -4.47 3.44
N LEU A 86 -3.66 -4.47 3.13
CA LEU A 86 -3.16 -4.51 1.74
C LEU A 86 -3.36 -5.89 1.11
N GLU A 87 -3.15 -6.97 1.87
CA GLU A 87 -3.41 -8.34 1.41
C GLU A 87 -4.88 -8.56 1.08
N ALA A 88 -5.81 -8.00 1.86
CA ALA A 88 -7.24 -8.02 1.56
C ALA A 88 -7.54 -7.33 0.21
N GLN A 89 -6.99 -6.14 -0.02
CA GLN A 89 -7.14 -5.43 -1.30
C GLN A 89 -6.54 -6.20 -2.47
N VAL A 90 -5.36 -6.81 -2.28
CA VAL A 90 -4.74 -7.66 -3.31
C VAL A 90 -5.62 -8.88 -3.62
N LYS A 91 -6.24 -9.49 -2.62
CA LYS A 91 -7.18 -10.61 -2.79
C LYS A 91 -8.41 -10.19 -3.60
N GLU A 92 -9.01 -9.05 -3.26
CA GLU A 92 -10.15 -8.49 -4.00
C GLU A 92 -9.80 -8.17 -5.45
N LEU A 93 -8.66 -7.51 -5.68
CA LEU A 93 -8.20 -7.18 -7.04
C LEU A 93 -7.92 -8.44 -7.88
N ARG A 94 -7.33 -9.48 -7.28
CA ARG A 94 -7.12 -10.76 -7.96
C ARG A 94 -8.45 -11.39 -8.34
N ALA A 95 -9.41 -11.45 -7.43
CA ALA A 95 -10.75 -11.99 -7.70
C ALA A 95 -11.45 -11.22 -8.82
N LYS A 96 -11.42 -9.88 -8.76
CA LYS A 96 -12.01 -9.01 -9.80
C LYS A 96 -11.35 -9.22 -11.16
N ARG A 97 -10.01 -9.21 -11.21
CA ARG A 97 -9.26 -9.50 -12.44
C ARG A 97 -9.64 -10.86 -13.01
N ASP A 98 -9.70 -11.89 -12.18
CA ASP A 98 -10.02 -13.25 -12.63
C ASP A 98 -11.47 -13.35 -13.14
N GLN A 99 -12.40 -12.60 -12.54
CA GLN A 99 -13.77 -12.45 -13.04
C GLN A 99 -13.80 -11.75 -14.41
N GLU A 100 -13.09 -10.63 -14.56
CA GLU A 100 -13.00 -9.89 -15.84
C GLU A 100 -12.34 -10.75 -16.94
N MET A 101 -11.33 -11.54 -16.59
CA MET A 101 -10.73 -12.51 -17.50
C MET A 101 -11.72 -13.61 -17.92
N ARG A 102 -12.61 -14.05 -17.02
CA ARG A 102 -13.65 -15.03 -17.35
C ARG A 102 -14.78 -14.43 -18.17
N SER A 103 -15.09 -13.14 -18.01
CA SER A 103 -16.19 -12.49 -18.72
C SER A 103 -15.92 -12.30 -20.21
N VAL A 104 -14.66 -12.31 -20.64
CA VAL A 104 -14.30 -12.23 -22.06
C VAL A 104 -14.32 -13.57 -22.79
N LEU A 105 -14.58 -14.68 -22.08
CA LEU A 105 -14.68 -16.01 -22.66
C LEU A 105 -16.07 -16.26 -23.24
N THR A 106 -16.12 -17.03 -24.33
CA THR A 106 -17.37 -17.63 -24.83
C THR A 106 -17.90 -18.68 -23.87
N GLU A 107 -19.19 -19.01 -23.97
CA GLU A 107 -19.82 -20.01 -23.11
C GLU A 107 -19.20 -21.40 -23.29
N GLU A 108 -18.83 -21.76 -24.51
CA GLU A 108 -18.12 -22.99 -24.83
C GLU A 108 -16.74 -23.03 -24.16
N GLN A 109 -16.00 -21.91 -24.18
CA GLN A 109 -14.70 -21.80 -23.52
C GLN A 109 -14.81 -21.86 -21.99
N LYS A 110 -15.85 -21.25 -21.39
CA LYS A 110 -16.11 -21.34 -19.94
C LYS A 110 -16.37 -22.79 -19.51
N LYS A 111 -17.26 -23.50 -20.21
CA LYS A 111 -17.55 -24.93 -19.95
C LYS A 111 -16.27 -25.77 -20.02
N ARG A 112 -15.48 -25.61 -21.09
CA ARG A 112 -14.22 -26.33 -21.23
C ARG A 112 -13.21 -26.00 -20.12
N LEU A 113 -13.15 -24.74 -19.68
CA LEU A 113 -12.28 -24.32 -18.58
C LEU A 113 -12.71 -25.00 -17.26
N GLU A 114 -14.01 -25.06 -16.96
CA GLU A 114 -14.54 -25.71 -15.77
C GLU A 114 -14.24 -27.22 -15.73
N GLU A 115 -14.41 -27.92 -16.86
CA GLU A 115 -14.04 -29.33 -16.98
C GLU A 115 -12.56 -29.59 -16.65
N ILE A 116 -11.67 -28.72 -17.14
CA ILE A 116 -10.23 -28.82 -16.89
C ILE A 116 -9.93 -28.58 -15.40
N LEU A 117 -10.56 -27.57 -14.79
CA LEU A 117 -10.36 -27.24 -13.38
C LEU A 117 -10.83 -28.37 -12.46
N LEU A 118 -11.99 -28.98 -12.73
CA LEU A 118 -12.51 -30.10 -11.95
C LEU A 118 -11.61 -31.34 -12.05
N LYS A 119 -11.04 -31.62 -13.22
CA LYS A 119 -10.11 -32.74 -13.42
C LYS A 119 -8.79 -32.57 -12.67
N LYS A 120 -8.31 -31.33 -12.47
CA LYS A 120 -7.08 -31.06 -11.70
C LYS A 120 -7.25 -31.22 -10.19
N ILE A 121 -8.49 -31.21 -9.71
CA ILE A 121 -8.81 -31.32 -8.27
C ILE A 121 -8.98 -32.79 -7.86
N LYS A 122 -9.26 -33.69 -8.81
CA LYS A 122 -9.26 -35.15 -8.61
C LYS A 122 -7.84 -35.70 -8.66
#